data_AF-A0A4Y2W5Q8-F1
#
_entry.id   AF-A0A4Y2W5Q8-F1
#
_cell.length_a   1.000
_cell.length_b   1.000
_cell.length_c   1.000
_cell.angle_alpha   90.00
_cell.angle_beta   90.00
_cell.angle_gamma   90.00
#
_symmetry.space_group_name_H-M   'P 1'
#
loop_
_entity.id
_entity.type
_entity.pdbx_description
1 polymer ?
#
loop_
_entity_poly.entity_id
_entity_poly.type
_entity_poly.pdbx_seq_one_letter_code
_entity_poly.pdbx_strand_id
1 'polypeptide(L)'
;MLSNIEYSKHSWHIRAALKVIAVLVGLQAGYTKFFFAFCDSRTVGTEKKHYIKKMWPKRQFLISGVKNEENEPLFASEKILLPPLHIKLDLMKNFVKAMDCGGSGFQYLRLK
;
A
#
# COMPACT_ATOMS: atom_id res chain seq x y z
N MET A 1 -1.44 24.30 4.32
CA MET A 1 -1.08 23.81 2.97
C MET A 1 -2.33 23.36 2.20
N LEU A 2 -3.12 22.40 2.69
CA LEU A 2 -4.37 21.98 2.03
C LEU A 2 -5.47 23.05 2.00
N SER A 3 -5.50 23.90 3.02
CA SER A 3 -6.32 25.12 3.08
C SER A 3 -6.04 26.08 1.92
N ASN A 4 -4.77 26.16 1.49
CA ASN A 4 -4.32 27.14 0.51
C ASN A 4 -4.68 26.74 -0.93
N ILE A 5 -4.99 25.46 -1.14
CA ILE A 5 -5.48 24.92 -2.42
C ILE A 5 -6.98 24.62 -2.39
N GLU A 6 -7.68 25.07 -1.33
CA GLU A 6 -9.12 24.89 -1.14
C GLU A 6 -9.61 23.45 -1.37
N TYR A 7 -8.85 22.46 -0.91
CA TYR A 7 -9.12 21.06 -1.20
C TYR A 7 -10.53 20.62 -0.78
N SER A 8 -11.07 21.18 0.31
CA SER A 8 -12.43 20.90 0.78
C SER A 8 -13.50 21.26 -0.25
N LYS A 9 -13.30 22.30 -1.07
CA LYS A 9 -14.25 22.71 -2.11
C LYS A 9 -14.22 21.78 -3.31
N HIS A 10 -13.03 21.31 -3.68
CA HIS A 10 -12.83 20.59 -4.94
C HIS A 10 -12.79 19.06 -4.81
N SER A 11 -12.51 18.54 -3.60
CA SER A 11 -12.60 17.11 -3.26
C SER A 11 -11.94 16.17 -4.29
N TRP A 12 -10.78 16.58 -4.80
CA TRP A 12 -10.06 15.89 -5.88
C TRP A 12 -9.62 14.48 -5.50
N HIS A 13 -9.47 13.62 -6.51
CA HIS A 13 -8.89 12.30 -6.32
C HIS A 13 -7.37 12.40 -6.43
N ILE A 14 -6.65 11.78 -5.49
CA ILE A 14 -5.19 11.84 -5.42
C ILE A 14 -4.62 10.52 -5.90
N ARG A 15 -3.69 10.59 -6.86
CA ARG A 15 -2.85 9.46 -7.25
C ARG A 15 -1.40 9.82 -6.97
N ALA A 16 -0.75 9.06 -6.11
CA ALA A 16 0.65 9.25 -5.77
C ALA A 16 1.31 7.90 -5.48
N ALA A 17 2.64 7.89 -5.35
CA ALA A 17 3.36 6.71 -4.91
C ALA A 17 2.88 6.23 -3.52
N LEU A 18 2.94 4.92 -3.26
CA LEU A 18 2.47 4.33 -2.00
C LEU A 18 3.12 4.95 -0.76
N LYS A 19 4.40 5.36 -0.87
CA LYS A 19 5.12 6.04 0.22
C LYS A 19 4.53 7.41 0.55
N VAL A 20 4.11 8.16 -0.47
CA VAL A 20 3.44 9.46 -0.28
C VAL A 20 2.04 9.25 0.30
N ILE A 21 1.31 8.26 -0.22
CA ILE A 21 -0.01 7.88 0.31
C ILE A 21 0.09 7.51 1.80
N ALA A 22 1.10 6.74 2.21
CA ALA A 22 1.29 6.38 3.61
C ALA A 22 1.45 7.61 4.52
N VAL A 23 2.25 8.60 4.08
CA VAL A 23 2.41 9.87 4.80
C VAL A 23 1.10 10.66 4.86
N LEU A 24 0.38 10.74 3.74
CA LEU A 24 -0.89 11.46 3.65
C LEU A 24 -2.00 10.84 4.52
N VAL A 25 -1.94 9.53 4.73
CA VAL A 25 -2.89 8.75 5.55
C VAL A 25 -2.43 8.68 7.02
N GLY A 26 -1.27 9.24 7.36
CA GLY A 26 -0.78 9.29 8.74
C GLY A 26 -0.17 7.96 9.24
N LEU A 27 0.23 7.07 8.33
CA LEU A 27 0.89 5.81 8.68
C LEU A 27 2.36 6.03 9.07
N GLN A 28 2.82 5.21 10.02
CA GLN A 28 4.20 5.20 10.49
C GLN A 28 5.20 5.07 9.34
N ALA A 29 6.21 5.93 9.35
CA ALA A 29 7.28 5.93 8.36
C ALA A 29 8.24 4.75 8.58
N GLY A 30 8.05 3.70 7.79
CA GLY A 30 8.87 2.49 7.78
C GLY A 30 8.22 1.51 6.81
N TYR A 31 8.96 0.54 6.28
CA TYR A 31 8.42 -0.48 5.38
C TYR A 31 7.48 -1.47 6.10
N THR A 32 6.48 -0.97 6.83
CA THR A 32 5.42 -1.76 7.45
C THR A 32 4.41 -2.12 6.37
N LYS A 33 4.65 -3.25 5.68
CA LYS A 33 3.68 -4.01 4.86
C LYS A 33 2.45 -3.18 4.46
N PHE A 34 2.62 -2.35 3.42
CA PHE A 34 1.74 -1.29 2.90
C PHE A 34 0.23 -1.59 2.70
N PHE A 35 -0.23 -2.81 3.00
CA PHE A 35 -1.62 -3.23 2.90
C PHE A 35 -2.55 -2.62 3.97
N PHE A 36 -1.98 -2.05 5.04
CA PHE A 36 -2.78 -1.59 6.18
C PHE A 36 -3.66 -0.39 5.87
N ALA A 37 -3.28 0.54 5.00
CA ALA A 37 -4.07 1.76 4.73
C ALA A 37 -5.52 1.49 4.30
N PHE A 38 -5.76 0.38 3.60
CA PHE A 38 -7.05 0.09 2.94
C PHE A 38 -7.81 -1.11 3.55
N CYS A 39 -7.11 -2.03 4.22
CA CYS A 39 -7.71 -3.26 4.73
C CYS A 39 -7.36 -3.52 6.21
N ASP A 40 -8.31 -4.06 6.97
CA ASP A 40 -8.06 -4.51 8.35
C ASP A 40 -7.45 -5.93 8.34
N SER A 41 -6.11 -6.01 8.27
CA SER A 41 -5.37 -7.24 8.51
C SER A 41 -5.03 -7.34 10.01
N ARG A 42 -6.04 -7.68 10.81
CA ARG A 42 -6.01 -7.68 12.28
C ARG A 42 -4.97 -8.64 12.93
N THR A 43 -4.21 -9.42 12.14
CA THR A 43 -3.33 -10.50 12.62
C THR A 43 -1.98 -10.54 11.90
N VAL A 44 -1.26 -9.42 11.84
CA VAL A 44 0.08 -9.38 11.22
C VAL A 44 1.18 -10.05 12.06
N GLY A 45 0.85 -10.49 13.28
CA GLY A 45 1.76 -11.27 14.14
C GLY A 45 1.64 -12.80 14.04
N THR A 46 0.75 -13.38 13.23
CA THR A 46 0.58 -14.86 13.15
C THR A 46 0.63 -15.36 11.70
N GLU A 47 1.76 -15.98 11.36
CA GLU A 47 2.39 -16.01 10.03
C GLU A 47 1.79 -16.88 8.90
N LYS A 48 0.57 -17.44 8.97
CA LYS A 48 0.13 -18.38 7.90
C LYS A 48 -1.14 -18.00 7.14
N LYS A 49 -1.94 -17.06 7.64
CA LYS A 49 -3.25 -16.75 7.05
C LYS A 49 -3.20 -15.76 5.87
N HIS A 50 -2.06 -15.08 5.67
CA HIS A 50 -1.91 -14.04 4.64
C HIS A 50 -2.06 -14.53 3.21
N TYR A 51 -1.53 -15.72 2.91
CA TYR A 51 -1.59 -16.29 1.57
C TYR A 51 -2.88 -17.08 1.32
N ILE A 52 -3.64 -17.39 2.38
CA ILE A 52 -4.89 -18.15 2.30
C ILE A 52 -6.08 -17.20 2.05
N LYS A 53 -6.09 -16.04 2.72
CA LYS A 53 -7.20 -15.09 2.65
C LYS A 53 -7.01 -14.10 1.50
N LYS A 54 -7.78 -14.31 0.42
CA LYS A 54 -7.77 -13.47 -0.79
C LYS A 54 -8.48 -12.12 -0.61
N MET A 55 -9.57 -12.07 0.18
CA MET A 55 -10.34 -10.86 0.40
C MET A 55 -10.30 -10.45 1.87
N TRP A 56 -9.90 -9.20 2.11
CA TRP A 56 -9.87 -8.60 3.43
C TRP A 56 -10.99 -7.57 3.58
N PRO A 57 -11.57 -7.42 4.78
CA PRO A 57 -12.56 -6.38 5.02
C PRO A 57 -11.95 -5.00 4.82
N LYS A 58 -12.71 -4.10 4.19
CA LYS A 58 -12.34 -2.68 4.03
C LYS A 58 -12.16 -2.08 5.42
N ARG A 59 -11.08 -1.33 5.62
CA ARG A 59 -10.87 -0.57 6.85
C ARG A 59 -11.86 0.60 6.88
N GLN A 60 -12.66 0.69 7.94
CA GLN A 60 -13.66 1.75 8.11
C GLN A 60 -13.06 3.01 8.76
N PHE A 61 -12.11 2.85 9.68
CA PHE A 61 -11.51 3.96 10.42
C PHE A 61 -9.99 3.82 10.51
N LEU A 62 -9.31 4.95 10.39
CA LEU A 62 -7.90 5.12 10.72
C LEU A 62 -7.89 5.90 12.05
N ILE A 63 -7.65 5.21 13.15
CA ILE A 63 -7.68 5.77 14.51
C ILE A 63 -6.23 5.99 14.93
N SER A 64 -5.83 7.26 15.09
CA SER A 64 -4.49 7.63 15.55
C SER A 64 -4.13 6.89 16.85
N GLY A 65 -2.93 6.31 16.91
CA GLY A 65 -2.43 5.51 18.03
C GLY A 65 -2.76 4.01 17.95
N VAL A 66 -3.55 3.57 16.96
CA VAL A 66 -3.93 2.16 16.76
C VAL A 66 -3.30 1.63 15.47
N LYS A 67 -2.70 0.43 15.49
CA LYS A 67 -2.25 -0.31 14.29
C LYS A 67 -1.41 0.52 13.28
N ASN A 68 -0.30 1.10 13.75
CA ASN A 68 0.72 1.83 12.96
C ASN A 68 0.25 3.18 12.37
N GLU A 69 -0.89 3.71 12.82
CA GLU A 69 -1.34 5.07 12.51
C GLU A 69 -0.77 6.00 13.58
N GLU A 70 0.26 6.79 13.24
CA GLU A 70 0.91 7.71 14.19
C GLU A 70 0.28 9.10 14.15
N ASN A 71 -0.30 9.48 13.02
CA ASN A 71 -0.79 10.83 12.79
C ASN A 71 -2.23 10.81 12.26
N GLU A 72 -2.94 11.93 12.45
CA GLU A 72 -4.25 12.10 11.84
C GLU A 72 -4.14 12.12 10.31
N PRO A 73 -5.02 11.39 9.59
CA PRO A 73 -5.00 11.36 8.14
C PRO A 73 -5.37 12.73 7.58
N LEU A 74 -4.55 13.25 6.67
CA LEU A 74 -4.79 14.52 5.98
C LEU A 74 -5.84 14.39 4.88
N PHE A 75 -6.12 13.15 4.45
CA PHE A 75 -7.03 12.84 3.36
C PHE A 75 -7.90 11.63 3.68
N ALA A 76 -9.14 11.65 3.21
CA ALA A 76 -10.00 10.49 3.22
C ALA A 76 -9.41 9.40 2.30
N SER A 77 -9.24 8.19 2.82
CA SER A 77 -8.71 7.04 2.08
C SER A 77 -9.50 6.71 0.81
N GLU A 78 -10.78 7.07 0.78
CA GLU A 78 -11.70 6.86 -0.34
C GLU A 78 -11.39 7.72 -1.56
N LYS A 79 -10.67 8.83 -1.38
CA LYS A 79 -10.24 9.73 -2.45
C LYS A 79 -8.89 9.35 -3.04
N ILE A 80 -8.25 8.31 -2.51
CA ILE A 80 -6.93 7.86 -2.92
C ILE A 80 -7.07 6.82 -4.02
N LEU A 81 -6.52 7.13 -5.19
CA LEU A 81 -6.40 6.21 -6.30
C LEU A 81 -5.05 5.49 -6.23
N LEU A 82 -5.12 4.17 -6.07
CA LEU A 82 -3.92 3.33 -6.13
C LEU A 82 -3.24 3.48 -7.51
N PRO A 83 -1.93 3.71 -7.56
CA PRO A 83 -1.19 3.78 -8.80
C PRO A 83 -0.98 2.37 -9.39
N PRO A 84 -1.61 2.02 -10.53
CA PRO A 84 -1.52 0.66 -11.09
C PRO A 84 -0.10 0.27 -11.46
N LEU A 85 0.69 1.24 -11.94
CA LEU A 85 2.07 1.05 -12.36
C LEU A 85 2.98 0.60 -11.22
N HIS A 86 2.94 1.30 -10.07
CA HIS A 86 3.80 0.97 -8.94
C HIS A 86 3.48 -0.42 -8.37
N ILE A 87 2.20 -0.79 -8.30
CA ILE A 87 1.78 -2.13 -7.88
C ILE A 87 2.31 -3.19 -8.85
N LYS A 88 2.16 -2.96 -10.16
CA LYS A 88 2.63 -3.89 -11.18
C LYS A 88 4.14 -4.09 -11.11
N LEU A 89 4.91 -3.01 -10.95
CA LEU A 89 6.37 -3.06 -10.85
C LEU A 89 6.83 -3.80 -9.59
N ASP A 90 6.23 -3.53 -8.42
CA ASP A 90 6.58 -4.23 -7.18
C ASP A 90 6.24 -5.72 -7.25
N LEU A 91 5.09 -6.09 -7.84
CA LEU A 91 4.73 -7.49 -8.07
C LEU A 91 5.74 -8.18 -9.00
N MET A 92 6.11 -7.53 -10.10
CA MET A 92 7.07 -8.08 -11.06
C MET A 92 8.45 -8.27 -10.41
N LYS A 93 8.88 -7.31 -9.59
CA LYS A 93 10.11 -7.41 -8.80
C LYS A 93 10.09 -8.60 -7.85
N ASN A 94 8.99 -8.80 -7.12
CA ASN A 94 8.84 -9.94 -6.21
C ASN A 94 8.76 -11.27 -6.96
N PHE A 95 8.06 -11.29 -8.09
CA PHE A 95 8.01 -12.45 -8.98
C PHE A 95 9.41 -12.85 -9.43
N VAL A 96 10.18 -11.90 -9.97
CA VAL A 96 11.56 -12.16 -10.43
C VAL A 96 12.45 -12.65 -9.29
N LYS A 97 12.33 -12.06 -8.10
CA LYS A 97 13.09 -12.50 -6.90
C LYS A 97 12.75 -13.91 -6.43
N ALA A 98 11.52 -14.37 -6.66
CA ALA A 98 11.06 -15.69 -6.26
C ALA A 98 11.36 -16.77 -7.31
N MET A 99 11.79 -16.38 -8.53
CA MET A 99 12.20 -17.34 -9.54
C MET A 99 13.50 -18.02 -9.16
N ASP A 100 13.65 -19.27 -9.59
CA ASP A 100 14.92 -19.98 -9.53
C ASP A 100 15.91 -19.34 -10.51
N CYS A 101 17.03 -18.82 -10.00
CA CYS A 101 18.11 -18.25 -10.80
C CYS A 101 18.73 -19.24 -11.78
N GLY A 102 18.68 -20.55 -11.49
CA GLY A 102 19.13 -21.63 -12.38
C GLY A 102 18.08 -22.06 -13.40
N GLY A 103 16.83 -21.66 -13.22
CA GLY A 103 15.71 -22.07 -14.06
C GLY A 103 15.75 -21.43 -15.45
N SER A 104 15.24 -22.15 -16.44
CA SER A 104 15.15 -21.68 -17.83
C SER A 104 14.39 -20.35 -17.98
N GLY A 105 13.40 -20.09 -17.12
CA GLY A 105 12.65 -18.83 -17.10
C GLY A 105 13.49 -17.62 -16.70
N PHE A 106 14.38 -17.74 -15.70
CA PHE A 106 15.27 -16.66 -15.30
C PHE A 106 16.37 -16.44 -16.35
N GLN A 107 16.88 -17.52 -16.94
CA GLN A 107 17.85 -17.45 -18.04
C GLN A 107 17.28 -16.71 -19.26
N TYR A 108 16.03 -17.00 -19.63
CA TYR A 108 15.34 -16.27 -20.71
C TYR A 108 15.28 -14.76 -20.45
N LEU A 109 15.01 -14.35 -19.20
CA LEU A 109 14.96 -12.93 -18.81
C LEU A 109 16.33 -12.26 -18.73
N ARG A 110 17.42 -13.01 -18.53
CA ARG A 110 18.80 -12.47 -18.58
C ARG A 110 19.30 -12.24 -20.01
N LEU A 111 18.82 -13.04 -20.95
CA LEU A 111 19.30 -13.04 -22.34
C LEU A 111 18.64 -11.95 -23.20
N LYS A 112 17.64 -11.26 -22.68
CA LYS A 112 16.83 -10.26 -23.39
C LYS A 112 16.90 -8.92 -22.67
#